data_AF-A0A7Y5AHW0-F1
#
_entry.id   AF-A0A7Y5AHW0-F1
#
_cell.length_a   1.000
_cell.length_b   1.000
_cell.length_c   1.000
_cell.angle_alpha   90.00
_cell.angle_beta   90.00
_cell.angle_gamma   90.00
#
_symmetry.space_group_name_H-M   'P 1'
#
loop_
_entity.id
_entity.type
_entity.pdbx_description
1 polymer ?
#
loop_
_entity_poly.entity_id
_entity_poly.type
_entity_poly.pdbx_seq_one_letter_code
_entity_poly.pdbx_strand_id
1 'polypeptide(L)'
;MHTKTTFFRRLTHLLTGLLATLCLLVPGVRTVADAFTLPEQLIGVTQGFLEFTVEDYLATTQTAGRYEIQVNPLDPRLRMPLCSQQLDASLESPALPLGRVTVRVRCDSAAPWTVFVPATVRLFRDVVVVTRPLKRDNVVGEGDVALRE
;
A
#
# COMPACT_ATOMS: atom_id res chain seq x y z
N MET A 1 -23.95 -77.43 16.82
CA MET A 1 -22.64 -77.21 17.47
C MET A 1 -21.59 -77.08 16.37
N HIS A 2 -21.25 -75.86 15.93
CA HIS A 2 -20.11 -75.64 15.02
C HIS A 2 -19.39 -74.35 15.39
N THR A 3 -18.17 -74.53 15.86
CA THR A 3 -17.25 -73.56 16.41
C THR A 3 -16.60 -72.74 15.30
N LYS A 4 -16.89 -71.43 15.20
CA LYS A 4 -16.13 -70.49 14.35
C LYS A 4 -15.04 -69.82 15.19
N THR A 5 -13.84 -70.36 15.09
CA THR A 5 -12.59 -69.87 15.69
C THR A 5 -12.03 -68.64 14.95
N THR A 6 -11.92 -67.52 15.67
CA THR A 6 -10.74 -66.64 15.86
C THR A 6 -9.79 -66.22 14.71
N PHE A 7 -10.01 -66.60 13.45
CA PHE A 7 -9.09 -66.24 12.35
C PHE A 7 -9.37 -64.87 11.70
N PHE A 8 -10.61 -64.37 11.78
CA PHE A 8 -11.05 -63.19 11.04
C PHE A 8 -10.50 -61.85 11.60
N ARG A 9 -10.11 -61.82 12.88
CA ARG A 9 -9.69 -60.60 13.58
C ARG A 9 -8.26 -60.14 13.23
N ARG A 10 -7.38 -61.07 12.79
CA ARG A 10 -5.98 -60.74 12.42
C ARG A 10 -5.86 -60.15 11.01
N LEU A 11 -6.75 -60.52 10.09
CA LEU A 11 -6.72 -60.05 8.71
C LEU A 11 -7.13 -58.58 8.58
N THR A 12 -8.09 -58.13 9.41
CA THR A 12 -8.51 -56.72 9.48
C THR A 12 -7.41 -55.80 10.02
N HIS A 13 -6.58 -56.25 10.98
CA HIS A 13 -5.49 -55.44 11.52
C HIS A 13 -4.33 -55.24 10.53
N LEU A 14 -4.01 -56.25 9.72
CA LEU A 14 -2.97 -56.16 8.69
C LEU A 14 -3.38 -55.21 7.55
N LEU A 15 -4.65 -55.24 7.13
CA LEU A 15 -5.19 -54.32 6.11
C LEU A 15 -5.26 -52.86 6.58
N THR A 16 -5.59 -52.61 7.86
CA THR A 16 -5.62 -51.25 8.41
C THR A 16 -4.21 -50.66 8.60
N GLY A 17 -3.21 -51.49 8.93
CA GLY A 17 -1.83 -51.03 9.08
C GLY A 17 -1.21 -50.59 7.75
N LEU A 18 -1.50 -51.31 6.66
CA LEU A 18 -0.93 -51.05 5.34
C LEU A 18 -1.52 -49.78 4.68
N LEU A 19 -2.80 -49.48 4.95
CA LEU A 19 -3.47 -48.23 4.55
C LEU A 19 -2.93 -47.00 5.31
N ALA A 20 -2.63 -47.13 6.60
CA ALA A 20 -2.07 -46.04 7.41
C ALA A 20 -0.64 -45.67 6.98
N THR A 21 0.17 -46.64 6.56
CA THR A 21 1.52 -46.37 6.04
C THR A 21 1.52 -45.75 4.63
N LEU A 22 0.49 -46.00 3.81
CA LEU A 22 0.40 -45.44 2.46
C LEU A 22 0.07 -43.93 2.48
N CYS A 23 -0.68 -43.44 3.47
CA CYS A 23 -0.95 -42.02 3.63
C CYS A 23 0.29 -41.18 4.03
N LEU A 24 1.32 -41.78 4.61
CA LEU A 24 2.58 -41.11 4.97
C LEU A 24 3.56 -40.97 3.78
N LEU A 25 3.26 -41.63 2.65
CA LEU A 25 4.08 -41.59 1.42
C LEU A 25 3.47 -40.71 0.32
N VAL A 26 2.37 -40.01 0.57
CA VAL A 26 1.87 -38.99 -0.35
C VAL A 26 2.75 -37.75 -0.19
N PRO A 27 3.57 -37.36 -1.19
CA PRO A 27 4.29 -36.09 -1.13
C PRO A 27 3.23 -35.00 -0.98
N GLY A 28 3.34 -34.23 0.12
CA GLY A 28 2.35 -33.22 0.48
C GLY A 28 2.02 -32.35 -0.72
N VAL A 29 0.72 -32.25 -1.03
CA VAL A 29 0.21 -31.31 -2.03
C VAL A 29 0.69 -29.92 -1.62
N ARG A 30 1.62 -29.36 -2.39
CA ARG A 30 2.06 -27.97 -2.18
C ARG A 30 0.86 -27.10 -2.50
N THR A 31 0.21 -26.54 -1.48
CA THR A 31 -0.71 -25.44 -1.67
C THR A 31 0.10 -24.27 -2.20
N VAL A 32 0.02 -24.00 -3.51
CA VAL A 32 0.53 -22.76 -4.08
C VAL A 32 -0.43 -21.69 -3.58
N ALA A 33 0.01 -20.88 -2.62
CA ALA A 33 -0.69 -19.66 -2.30
C ALA A 33 -0.63 -18.77 -3.54
N ASP A 34 -1.78 -18.27 -4.01
CA ASP A 34 -1.77 -17.24 -5.05
C ASP A 34 -1.01 -16.03 -4.50
N ALA A 35 0.07 -15.68 -5.17
CA ALA A 35 0.84 -14.49 -4.84
C ALA A 35 0.14 -13.27 -5.46
N PHE A 36 -0.30 -12.35 -4.61
CA PHE A 36 -0.87 -11.06 -5.01
C PHE A 36 -0.02 -9.93 -4.45
N THR A 37 0.03 -8.79 -5.14
CA THR A 37 0.58 -7.60 -4.51
C THR A 37 -0.42 -7.08 -3.49
N LEU A 38 0.04 -6.93 -2.25
CA LEU A 38 -0.80 -6.51 -1.13
C LEU A 38 -1.05 -4.99 -1.18
N PRO A 39 -2.22 -4.53 -0.70
CA PRO A 39 -2.52 -3.09 -0.60
C PRO A 39 -1.43 -2.29 0.14
N GLU A 40 -0.80 -2.87 1.16
CA GLU A 40 0.27 -2.26 1.95
C GLU A 40 1.52 -1.96 1.11
N GLN A 41 1.83 -2.81 0.12
CA GLN A 41 2.93 -2.56 -0.80
C GLN A 41 2.64 -1.35 -1.70
N LEU A 42 1.39 -1.21 -2.18
CA LEU A 42 0.97 -0.07 -3.00
C LEU A 42 1.02 1.24 -2.20
N ILE A 43 0.63 1.18 -0.93
CA ILE A 43 0.74 2.32 0.01
C ILE A 43 2.20 2.70 0.20
N GLY A 44 3.09 1.73 0.44
CA GLY A 44 4.53 1.99 0.62
C GLY A 44 5.19 2.60 -0.61
N VAL A 45 4.89 2.08 -1.81
CA VAL A 45 5.41 2.65 -3.07
C VAL A 45 4.89 4.07 -3.29
N THR A 46 3.60 4.30 -3.02
CA THR A 46 2.99 5.62 -3.15
C THR A 46 3.63 6.62 -2.17
N GLN A 47 3.86 6.20 -0.93
CA GLN A 47 4.48 7.04 0.08
C GLN A 47 5.91 7.43 -0.31
N GLY A 48 6.76 6.46 -0.67
CA GLY A 48 8.15 6.76 -1.07
C GLY A 48 8.24 7.64 -2.32
N PHE A 49 7.34 7.44 -3.29
CA PHE A 49 7.26 8.31 -4.46
C PHE A 49 6.88 9.75 -4.09
N LEU A 50 5.90 9.94 -3.19
CA LEU A 50 5.48 11.26 -2.76
C LEU A 50 6.54 11.96 -1.90
N GLU A 51 7.23 11.25 -1.02
CA GLU A 51 8.35 11.79 -0.22
C GLU A 51 9.40 12.41 -1.14
N PHE A 52 9.90 11.64 -2.12
CA PHE A 52 10.85 12.13 -3.11
C PHE A 52 10.32 13.32 -3.92
N THR A 53 9.10 13.21 -4.44
CA THR A 53 8.52 14.24 -5.33
C THR A 53 8.24 15.55 -4.61
N VAL A 54 7.78 15.48 -3.35
CA VAL A 54 7.52 16.66 -2.52
C VAL A 54 8.83 17.36 -2.16
N GLU A 55 9.87 16.61 -1.80
CA GLU A 55 11.19 17.16 -1.50
C GLU A 55 11.81 17.88 -2.71
N ASP A 56 11.75 17.26 -3.89
CA ASP A 56 12.21 17.89 -5.13
C ASP A 56 11.42 19.18 -5.44
N TYR A 57 10.10 19.16 -5.27
CA TYR A 57 9.26 20.34 -5.47
C TYR A 57 9.61 21.48 -4.49
N LEU A 58 9.83 21.18 -3.21
CA LEU A 58 10.21 22.19 -2.22
C LEU A 58 11.60 22.77 -2.50
N ALA A 59 12.55 21.93 -2.92
CA ALA A 59 13.89 22.36 -3.29
C ALA A 59 13.88 23.26 -4.54
N THR A 60 13.19 22.85 -5.60
CA THR A 60 13.10 23.58 -6.88
C THR A 60 12.38 24.92 -6.73
N THR A 61 11.34 24.98 -5.89
CA THR A 61 10.60 26.23 -5.64
C THR A 61 11.20 27.09 -4.54
N GLN A 62 12.28 26.66 -3.89
CA GLN A 62 12.87 27.31 -2.71
C GLN A 62 11.82 27.57 -1.61
N THR A 63 10.87 26.64 -1.48
CA THR A 63 9.82 26.72 -0.46
C THR A 63 10.29 26.03 0.80
N ALA A 64 10.47 26.79 1.88
CA ALA A 64 10.68 26.23 3.21
C ALA A 64 9.33 25.89 3.86
N GLY A 65 9.29 24.76 4.57
CA GLY A 65 8.10 24.32 5.30
C GLY A 65 8.22 22.87 5.76
N ARG A 66 7.40 22.49 6.74
CA ARG A 66 7.21 21.09 7.13
C ARG A 66 6.08 20.50 6.28
N TYR A 67 6.22 19.24 5.87
CA TYR A 67 5.19 18.56 5.12
C TYR A 67 4.74 17.27 5.82
N GLU A 68 3.50 16.87 5.58
CA GLU A 68 2.92 15.62 6.06
C GLU A 68 2.22 14.92 4.90
N ILE A 69 2.58 13.66 4.67
CA ILE A 69 1.98 12.82 3.64
C ILE A 69 1.03 11.83 4.31
N GLN A 70 -0.20 11.77 3.82
CA GLN A 70 -1.20 10.79 4.23
C GLN A 70 -1.71 10.05 3.00
N VAL A 71 -1.33 8.79 2.86
CA VAL A 71 -1.89 7.91 1.82
C VAL A 71 -3.22 7.35 2.32
N ASN A 72 -4.25 7.39 1.50
CA ASN A 72 -5.55 6.86 1.91
C ASN A 72 -5.52 5.32 1.94
N PRO A 73 -6.25 4.69 2.88
CA PRO A 73 -6.36 3.24 2.89
C PRO A 73 -7.02 2.76 1.61
N LEU A 74 -6.46 1.70 1.03
CA LEU A 74 -7.01 1.00 -0.12
C LEU A 74 -7.99 -0.09 0.35
N ASP A 75 -8.91 -0.52 -0.52
CA ASP A 75 -9.82 -1.63 -0.20
C ASP A 75 -8.98 -2.89 0.12
N PRO A 76 -9.11 -3.49 1.32
CA PRO A 76 -8.36 -4.69 1.68
C PRO A 76 -8.64 -5.91 0.79
N ARG A 77 -9.69 -5.86 -0.03
CA ARG A 77 -10.06 -6.88 -1.01
C ARG A 77 -9.42 -6.66 -2.37
N LEU A 78 -8.65 -5.59 -2.55
CA LEU A 78 -7.88 -5.38 -3.77
C LEU A 78 -6.87 -6.53 -3.93
N ARG A 79 -6.95 -7.22 -5.06
CA ARG A 79 -6.09 -8.36 -5.41
C ARG A 79 -5.55 -8.11 -6.80
N MET A 80 -4.33 -7.57 -6.86
CA MET A 80 -3.64 -7.40 -8.13
C MET A 80 -2.68 -8.59 -8.33
N PRO A 81 -2.51 -9.08 -9.57
CA PRO A 81 -1.50 -10.10 -9.88
C PRO A 81 -0.13 -9.69 -9.36
N LEU A 82 0.66 -10.65 -8.87
CA LEU A 82 2.04 -10.38 -8.47
C LEU A 82 2.81 -9.69 -9.60
N CYS A 83 3.44 -8.56 -9.30
CA CYS A 83 4.35 -7.91 -10.23
C CYS A 83 5.75 -8.54 -10.11
N SER A 84 6.27 -9.09 -11.19
CA SER A 84 7.65 -9.63 -11.24
C SER A 84 8.72 -8.55 -11.44
N GLN A 85 8.31 -7.29 -11.61
CA GLN A 85 9.16 -6.14 -11.86
C GLN A 85 8.92 -5.06 -10.80
N GLN A 86 9.80 -4.05 -10.78
CA GLN A 86 9.61 -2.87 -9.94
C GLN A 86 8.33 -2.14 -10.36
N LEU A 87 7.55 -1.69 -9.38
CA LEU A 87 6.36 -0.88 -9.61
C LEU A 87 6.76 0.53 -10.04
N ASP A 88 6.12 1.03 -11.09
CA ASP A 88 6.22 2.41 -11.55
C ASP A 88 5.19 3.28 -10.83
N ALA A 89 5.60 4.46 -10.37
CA ALA A 89 4.74 5.40 -9.67
C ALA A 89 4.88 6.80 -10.28
N SER A 90 3.76 7.44 -10.56
CA SER A 90 3.71 8.78 -11.14
C SER A 90 2.52 9.59 -10.61
N LEU A 91 2.63 10.92 -10.61
CA LEU A 91 1.49 11.79 -10.31
C LEU A 91 0.49 11.75 -11.45
N GLU A 92 -0.74 11.35 -11.15
CA GLU A 92 -1.84 11.40 -12.10
C GLU A 92 -2.48 12.79 -12.12
N SER A 93 -2.86 13.27 -10.93
CA SER A 93 -3.57 14.54 -10.79
C SER A 93 -3.57 15.02 -9.34
N PRO A 94 -3.37 16.33 -9.10
CA PRO A 94 -2.87 17.33 -10.03
C PRO A 94 -1.37 17.13 -10.34
N ALA A 95 -0.81 17.90 -11.29
CA ALA A 95 0.64 17.90 -11.56
C ALA A 95 1.47 18.45 -10.38
N LEU A 96 0.83 19.19 -9.48
CA LEU A 96 1.42 19.71 -8.26
C LEU A 96 1.41 18.62 -7.16
N PRO A 97 2.54 18.32 -6.49
CA PRO A 97 2.60 17.32 -5.42
C PRO A 97 2.03 17.80 -4.08
N LEU A 98 1.08 18.74 -4.07
CA LEU A 98 0.52 19.33 -2.86
C LEU A 98 -1.01 19.21 -2.83
N GLY A 99 -1.58 19.15 -1.63
CA GLY A 99 -3.01 19.04 -1.42
C GLY A 99 -3.52 17.61 -1.67
N ARG A 100 -4.70 17.49 -2.29
CA ARG A 100 -5.26 16.18 -2.65
C ARG A 100 -4.63 15.72 -3.96
N VAL A 101 -3.89 14.62 -3.91
CA VAL A 101 -3.17 14.06 -5.05
C VAL A 101 -3.61 12.62 -5.32
N THR A 102 -3.48 12.20 -6.56
CA THR A 102 -3.69 10.81 -6.99
C THR A 102 -2.40 10.32 -7.62
N VAL A 103 -1.87 9.23 -7.09
CA VAL A 103 -0.68 8.56 -7.64
C VAL A 103 -1.13 7.39 -8.48
N ARG A 104 -0.67 7.34 -9.73
CA ARG A 104 -0.81 6.18 -10.61
C ARG A 104 0.32 5.21 -10.27
N VAL A 105 -0.02 4.00 -9.87
CA VAL A 105 0.92 2.90 -9.68
C VAL A 105 0.68 1.84 -10.75
N ARG A 106 1.72 1.48 -11.48
CA ARG A 106 1.66 0.57 -12.64
C ARG A 106 2.64 -0.58 -12.48
N CYS A 107 2.22 -1.75 -12.96
CA CYS A 107 3.09 -2.89 -13.20
C CYS A 107 3.11 -3.20 -14.70
N ASP A 108 4.31 -3.36 -15.24
CA ASP A 108 4.58 -3.62 -16.67
C ASP A 108 5.00 -5.07 -16.96
N SER A 109 4.74 -5.98 -16.02
CA SER A 109 5.07 -7.40 -16.18
C SER A 109 4.18 -8.12 -17.21
N ALA A 110 4.35 -9.44 -17.34
CA ALA A 110 3.53 -10.28 -18.22
C ALA A 110 2.01 -10.17 -17.93
N ALA A 111 1.62 -9.83 -16.70
CA ALA A 111 0.24 -9.50 -16.33
C ALA A 111 0.18 -8.00 -15.95
N PRO A 112 0.06 -7.08 -16.93
CA PRO A 112 0.13 -5.65 -16.65
C PRO A 112 -1.14 -5.16 -15.97
N TRP A 113 -0.98 -4.20 -15.07
CA TRP A 113 -2.10 -3.58 -14.37
C TRP A 113 -1.76 -2.16 -13.90
N THR A 114 -2.79 -1.40 -13.53
CA THR A 114 -2.65 -0.03 -13.02
C THR A 114 -3.68 0.21 -11.92
N VAL A 115 -3.28 0.92 -10.88
CA VAL A 115 -4.14 1.34 -9.77
C VAL A 115 -3.88 2.81 -9.45
N PHE A 116 -4.93 3.50 -9.04
CA PHE A 116 -4.86 4.91 -8.62
C PHE A 116 -4.99 4.99 -7.11
N VAL A 117 -3.94 5.46 -6.46
CA VAL A 117 -3.85 5.55 -5.00
C VAL A 117 -4.05 7.02 -4.61
N PRO A 118 -5.19 7.37 -3.99
CA PRO A 118 -5.41 8.72 -3.50
C PRO A 118 -4.57 8.99 -2.25
N ALA A 119 -4.01 10.19 -2.15
CA ALA A 119 -3.25 10.65 -1.01
C ALA A 119 -3.51 12.15 -0.77
N THR A 120 -3.14 12.63 0.41
CA THR A 120 -3.16 14.05 0.77
C THR A 120 -1.79 14.46 1.27
N VAL A 121 -1.21 15.49 0.66
CA VAL A 121 0.02 16.14 1.08
C VAL A 121 -0.31 17.48 1.70
N ARG A 122 0.01 17.65 2.97
CA ARG A 122 -0.15 18.92 3.69
C ARG A 122 1.20 19.61 3.79
N LEU A 123 1.27 20.87 3.39
CA LEU A 123 2.45 21.70 3.54
C LEU A 123 2.12 22.82 4.53
N PHE A 124 2.93 22.94 5.57
CA PHE A 124 2.81 23.97 6.59
C PHE A 124 4.06 24.85 6.56
N ARG A 125 3.85 26.15 6.46
CA ARG A 125 4.91 27.14 6.36
C ARG A 125 4.43 28.47 6.89
N ASP A 126 5.38 29.29 7.31
CA ASP A 126 5.08 30.67 7.66
C ASP A 126 4.56 31.45 6.43
N VAL A 127 3.40 32.08 6.61
CA VAL A 127 2.81 33.00 5.66
C VAL A 127 2.57 34.35 6.34
N VAL A 128 2.59 35.41 5.54
CA VAL A 128 2.30 36.76 6.00
C VAL A 128 0.79 36.91 6.16
N VAL A 129 0.34 37.17 7.39
CA VAL A 129 -1.06 37.44 7.70
C VAL A 129 -1.23 38.83 8.29
N VAL A 130 -2.40 39.42 8.12
CA VAL A 130 -2.75 40.69 8.77
C VAL A 130 -3.09 40.46 10.24
N THR A 131 -2.58 41.32 11.11
CA THR A 131 -2.80 41.23 12.57
C THR A 131 -3.94 42.14 13.06
N ARG A 132 -4.40 43.06 12.21
CA ARG A 132 -5.48 44.01 12.49
C ARG A 132 -6.26 44.36 11.22
N PRO A 133 -7.52 44.83 11.33
CA PRO A 133 -8.26 45.34 10.18
C PRO A 133 -7.55 46.54 9.52
N LEU A 134 -7.47 46.51 8.19
CA LEU A 134 -6.89 47.58 7.37
C LEU A 134 -7.99 48.21 6.51
N LYS A 135 -7.96 49.54 6.40
CA LYS A 135 -8.86 50.27 5.49
C LYS A 135 -8.34 50.15 4.05
N ARG A 136 -9.24 50.34 3.07
CA ARG A 136 -8.86 50.51 1.66
C ARG A 136 -7.83 51.65 1.56
N ASP A 137 -6.84 51.48 0.68
CA ASP A 137 -5.75 52.42 0.39
C ASP A 137 -4.78 52.68 1.57
N ASN A 138 -4.84 51.87 2.64
CA ASN A 138 -3.86 51.93 3.72
C ASN A 138 -2.51 51.33 3.27
N VAL A 139 -1.41 52.05 3.51
CA VAL A 139 -0.06 51.53 3.31
C VAL A 139 0.25 50.50 4.41
N VAL A 140 0.62 49.28 4.01
CA VAL A 140 0.96 48.18 4.93
C VAL A 140 2.31 48.46 5.58
N GLY A 141 2.33 48.55 6.90
CA GLY A 141 3.55 48.67 7.71
C GLY A 141 3.91 47.38 8.45
N GLU A 142 5.08 47.34 9.09
CA GLU A 142 5.55 46.19 9.88
C GLU A 142 4.57 45.79 10.99
N GLY A 143 3.92 46.76 11.64
CA GLY A 143 2.92 46.51 12.69
C GLY A 143 1.59 45.92 12.19
N ASP A 144 1.38 45.85 10.87
CA ASP A 144 0.13 45.39 10.26
C ASP A 144 0.15 43.91 9.94
N VAL A 145 1.34 43.31 9.92
CA VAL A 145 1.57 41.95 9.46
C VAL A 145 2.40 41.16 10.45
N ALA A 146 2.21 39.85 10.43
CA ALA A 146 3.09 38.92 11.12
C ALA A 146 3.18 37.61 10.36
N LEU A 147 4.24 36.84 10.62
CA LEU A 147 4.36 35.47 10.16
C LEU A 147 3.52 34.53 11.04
N ARG A 148 2.70 33.69 10.41
CA ARG A 148 1.93 32.62 11.05
C ARG A 148 1.94 31.39 10.16
N GLU A 149 1.89 30.22 10.77
CA GLU A 149 1.74 28.91 10.10
C GLU A 149 0.27 28.57 9.83
#